data_AF-A0A352MC71-F1
#
_entry.id   AF-A0A352MC71-F1
#
_cell.length_a   1.000
_cell.length_b   1.000
_cell.length_c   1.000
_cell.angle_alpha   90.00
_cell.angle_beta   90.00
_cell.angle_gamma   90.00
#
_symmetry.space_group_name_H-M   'P 1'
#
loop_
_entity.id
_entity.type
_entity.pdbx_description
1 polymer ?
#
loop_
_entity_poly.entity_id
_entity_poly.type
_entity_poly.pdbx_seq_one_letter_code
_entity_poly.pdbx_strand_id
1 'polypeptide(L)'
;MLIPLLFSCTSEKKSYSYLRNTSLSVSRRYIGNYIDFRHTGPEVFGGTNLIWIRTTQFNSFGKISAFGKECKFEPGEKIYIKRMYSAPGPFGNWEYQIENDSSDVYRLSNYRYENNVLVQASF
;
A
#
# COMPACT_ATOMS: atom_id res chain seq x y z
N MET A 1 -2.39 -31.38 -51.57
CA MET A 1 -1.27 -31.34 -50.62
C MET A 1 -1.70 -30.44 -49.46
N LEU A 2 -2.03 -31.04 -48.32
CA LEU A 2 -2.57 -30.37 -47.13
C LEU A 2 -1.46 -30.25 -46.09
N ILE A 3 -1.14 -29.02 -45.67
CA ILE A 3 -0.05 -28.73 -44.73
C ILE A 3 -0.67 -28.55 -43.33
N PRO A 4 -0.36 -29.40 -42.34
CA PRO A 4 -0.82 -29.18 -40.98
C PRO A 4 0.08 -28.15 -40.29
N LEU A 5 -0.50 -27.06 -39.81
CA LEU A 5 0.16 -26.11 -38.90
C LEU A 5 0.04 -26.65 -37.47
N LEU A 6 1.17 -27.11 -36.93
CA LEU A 6 1.28 -27.49 -35.52
C LEU A 6 1.49 -26.22 -34.68
N PHE A 7 0.44 -25.79 -33.97
CA PHE A 7 0.57 -24.77 -32.93
C PHE A 7 0.90 -25.46 -31.59
N SER A 8 2.11 -25.24 -31.07
CA SER A 8 2.45 -25.57 -29.68
C SER A 8 2.05 -24.42 -28.77
N CYS A 9 1.00 -24.62 -27.97
CA CYS A 9 0.68 -23.74 -26.85
C CYS A 9 1.48 -24.22 -25.64
N THR A 10 2.59 -23.55 -25.30
CA THR A 10 3.30 -23.84 -24.05
C THR A 10 2.52 -23.23 -22.91
N SER A 11 2.01 -24.04 -21.98
CA SER A 11 1.50 -23.53 -20.71
C SER A 11 2.72 -23.20 -19.84
N GLU A 12 3.05 -21.92 -19.73
CA GLU A 12 3.97 -21.44 -18.69
C GLU A 12 3.35 -21.74 -17.32
N LYS A 13 3.69 -22.89 -16.75
CA LYS A 13 3.55 -23.10 -15.32
C LYS A 13 4.48 -22.08 -14.67
N LYS A 14 3.93 -21.12 -13.93
CA LYS A 14 4.69 -20.22 -13.06
C LYS A 14 5.52 -21.08 -12.11
N SER A 15 6.75 -21.35 -12.51
CA SER A 15 7.78 -21.89 -11.63
C SER A 15 7.99 -20.84 -10.55
N TYR A 16 7.47 -21.12 -9.36
CA TYR A 16 7.80 -20.40 -8.13
C TYR A 16 9.26 -20.76 -7.80
N SER A 17 10.18 -20.27 -8.62
CA SER A 17 11.61 -20.43 -8.40
C SER A 17 12.00 -19.45 -7.31
N TYR A 18 12.23 -20.04 -6.15
CA TYR A 18 13.06 -19.57 -5.05
C TYR A 18 14.39 -19.00 -5.59
N LEU A 19 14.38 -17.74 -6.07
CA LEU A 19 15.58 -16.99 -6.38
C LEU A 19 15.93 -16.12 -5.17
N ARG A 20 16.64 -16.78 -4.25
CA ARG A 20 17.49 -16.15 -3.26
C ARG A 20 18.65 -15.46 -3.98
N ASN A 21 18.51 -14.15 -4.24
CA ASN A 21 19.64 -13.23 -4.41
C ASN A 21 19.18 -11.79 -4.15
N THR A 22 19.54 -11.31 -2.96
CA THR A 22 20.13 -9.97 -2.71
C THR A 22 19.62 -8.81 -3.57
N SER A 23 18.37 -8.42 -3.35
CA SER A 23 17.96 -7.03 -3.48
C SER A 23 17.00 -6.76 -2.32
N LEU A 24 17.16 -5.64 -1.61
CA LEU A 24 16.06 -5.06 -0.85
C LEU A 24 14.99 -4.73 -1.88
N SER A 25 14.16 -5.71 -2.24
CA SER A 25 13.05 -5.53 -3.14
C SER A 25 12.04 -4.68 -2.40
N VAL A 26 12.10 -3.38 -2.67
CA VAL A 26 11.08 -2.42 -2.26
C VAL A 26 9.75 -2.95 -2.79
N SER A 27 8.99 -3.61 -1.92
CA SER A 27 7.70 -4.21 -2.28
C SER A 27 6.65 -3.11 -2.26
N ARG A 28 6.65 -2.30 -3.32
CA ARG A 28 5.64 -1.27 -3.57
C ARG A 28 4.44 -1.95 -4.24
N ARG A 29 3.27 -1.91 -3.61
CA ARG A 29 2.01 -2.49 -4.12
C ARG A 29 1.06 -1.36 -4.51
N TYR A 30 0.60 -1.37 -5.75
CA TYR A 30 -0.44 -0.45 -6.22
C TYR A 30 -1.77 -0.72 -5.51
N ILE A 31 -2.44 0.34 -5.06
CA ILE A 31 -3.70 0.28 -4.30
C ILE A 31 -4.81 1.16 -4.86
N GLY A 32 -4.71 1.53 -6.14
CA GLY A 32 -5.71 2.36 -6.83
C GLY A 32 -5.26 3.80 -7.05
N ASN A 33 -6.11 4.55 -7.74
CA ASN A 33 -5.92 5.98 -7.92
C ASN A 33 -6.52 6.73 -6.73
N TYR A 34 -5.88 7.81 -6.31
CA TYR A 34 -6.38 8.69 -5.26
C TYR A 34 -7.70 9.33 -5.68
N ILE A 35 -8.64 9.40 -4.74
CA ILE A 35 -9.95 10.05 -4.93
C ILE A 35 -10.01 11.30 -4.07
N ASP A 36 -9.93 11.14 -2.75
CA ASP A 36 -9.97 12.23 -1.77
C ASP A 36 -9.45 11.74 -0.40
N PHE A 37 -9.46 12.65 0.57
CA PHE A 37 -9.11 12.35 1.95
C PHE A 37 -10.05 13.01 2.95
N ARG A 38 -10.07 12.48 4.18
CA ARG A 38 -10.63 13.15 5.36
C ARG A 38 -9.58 13.27 6.43
N HIS A 39 -9.60 14.37 7.17
CA HIS A 39 -8.73 14.57 8.32
C HIS A 39 -9.47 14.27 9.63
N THR A 40 -8.76 13.66 10.56
CA THR A 40 -9.19 13.50 11.95
C THR A 40 -8.10 14.09 12.84
N GLY A 41 -8.46 15.14 13.57
CA GLY A 41 -7.60 15.76 14.56
C GLY A 41 -7.35 14.82 15.75
N PRO A 42 -6.33 15.09 16.56
CA PRO A 42 -6.05 14.31 17.75
C PRO A 42 -7.12 14.51 18.83
N GLU A 43 -7.46 13.44 19.55
CA GLU A 43 -8.42 13.49 20.66
C GLU A 43 -7.85 14.19 21.90
N VAL A 44 -6.53 14.11 22.08
CA VAL A 44 -5.80 14.71 23.20
C VAL A 44 -4.83 15.77 22.69
N PHE A 45 -4.59 16.79 23.50
CA PHE A 45 -3.58 17.80 23.20
C PHE A 45 -2.20 17.14 23.05
N GLY A 46 -1.54 17.38 21.91
CA GLY A 46 -0.28 16.73 21.55
C GLY A 46 -0.42 15.36 20.87
N GLY A 47 -1.63 14.87 20.63
CA GLY A 47 -1.86 13.64 19.87
C GLY A 47 -1.53 13.76 18.38
N THR A 48 -1.61 12.65 17.65
CA THR A 48 -1.26 12.61 16.23
C THR A 48 -2.47 12.83 15.33
N ASN A 49 -2.28 13.59 14.25
CA ASN A 49 -3.31 13.80 13.23
C ASN A 49 -3.35 12.61 12.27
N LEU A 50 -4.55 12.22 11.85
CA LEU A 50 -4.76 11.15 10.88
C LEU A 50 -5.42 11.71 9.62
N ILE A 51 -4.98 11.21 8.48
CA ILE A 51 -5.67 11.34 7.19
C ILE A 51 -6.20 9.97 6.77
N TRP A 52 -7.48 9.92 6.44
CA TRP A 52 -8.15 8.76 5.88
C TRP A 52 -8.20 8.91 4.37
N ILE A 53 -7.60 7.96 3.66
CA ILE A 53 -7.36 8.09 2.22
C ILE A 53 -8.29 7.15 1.49
N ARG A 54 -8.96 7.69 0.47
CA ARG A 54 -9.83 6.92 -0.41
C ARG A 54 -9.17 6.72 -1.76
N THR A 55 -9.26 5.50 -2.26
CA THR A 55 -8.74 5.14 -3.59
C THR A 55 -9.80 4.42 -4.41
N THR A 56 -9.53 4.22 -5.71
CA THR A 56 -10.43 3.45 -6.57
C THR A 56 -10.60 1.99 -6.14
N GLN A 57 -9.64 1.40 -5.43
CA GLN A 57 -9.77 0.06 -4.84
C GLN A 57 -10.43 0.09 -3.45
N PHE A 58 -10.19 1.14 -2.68
CA PHE A 58 -10.75 1.35 -1.35
C PHE A 58 -11.61 2.61 -1.33
N ASN A 59 -12.82 2.52 -1.90
CA ASN A 59 -13.74 3.66 -2.09
C ASN A 59 -14.55 4.04 -0.83
N SER A 60 -14.09 3.65 0.36
CA SER A 60 -14.70 4.07 1.63
C SER A 60 -13.62 4.44 2.65
N PHE A 61 -13.93 5.46 3.45
CA PHE A 61 -13.08 5.81 4.59
C PHE A 61 -13.10 4.67 5.63
N GLY A 62 -12.03 4.60 6.43
CA GLY A 62 -11.86 3.54 7.42
C GLY A 62 -11.03 2.35 6.95
N LYS A 63 -10.58 2.31 5.68
CA LYS A 63 -9.71 1.24 5.16
C LYS A 63 -8.23 1.60 5.16
N ILE A 64 -7.90 2.86 4.87
CA ILE A 64 -6.53 3.34 4.80
C ILE A 64 -6.44 4.62 5.62
N SER A 65 -5.54 4.63 6.59
CA SER A 65 -5.20 5.81 7.37
C SER A 65 -3.68 6.00 7.44
N ALA A 66 -3.25 7.25 7.36
CA ALA A 66 -1.86 7.63 7.49
C ALA A 66 -1.72 8.81 8.46
N PHE A 67 -0.53 8.97 9.03
CA PHE A 67 -0.24 10.12 9.88
C PHE A 67 -0.03 11.36 9.02
N GLY A 68 -0.76 12.42 9.32
CA GLY A 68 -0.68 13.67 8.57
C GLY A 68 -1.78 14.65 8.95
N LYS A 69 -1.54 15.94 8.69
CA LYS A 69 -2.56 17.00 8.81
C LYS A 69 -3.30 17.24 7.49
N GLU A 70 -2.60 17.01 6.38
CA GLU A 70 -3.08 17.24 5.02
C GLU A 70 -2.61 16.11 4.11
N CYS A 71 -3.36 15.85 3.05
CA CYS A 71 -3.00 14.93 1.98
C CYS A 71 -2.67 15.75 0.73
N LYS A 72 -1.45 15.60 0.22
CA LYS A 72 -0.94 16.31 -0.97
C LYS A 72 -1.16 15.55 -2.26
N PHE A 73 -1.66 14.32 -2.18
CA PHE A 73 -2.06 13.55 -3.35
C PHE A 73 -3.14 14.28 -4.13
N GLU A 74 -3.04 14.25 -5.46
CA GLU A 74 -4.00 14.86 -6.35
C GLU A 74 -4.99 13.82 -6.91
N PRO A 75 -6.29 14.17 -7.08
CA PRO A 75 -7.29 13.25 -7.62
C PRO A 75 -6.83 12.62 -8.96
N GLY A 76 -6.83 11.29 -9.00
CA GLY A 76 -6.39 10.52 -10.17
C GLY A 76 -4.94 10.01 -10.10
N GLU A 77 -4.12 10.49 -9.16
CA GLU A 77 -2.75 9.99 -8.97
C GLU A 77 -2.74 8.51 -8.57
N LYS A 78 -1.73 7.76 -9.05
CA LYS A 78 -1.54 6.37 -8.65
C LYS A 78 -0.94 6.31 -7.25
N ILE A 79 -1.58 5.54 -6.38
CA ILE A 79 -1.15 5.40 -4.99
C ILE A 79 -0.67 3.98 -4.73
N TYR A 80 0.36 3.89 -3.90
CA TYR A 80 1.04 2.66 -3.60
C TYR A 80 1.29 2.52 -2.10
N ILE A 81 1.25 1.30 -1.61
CA ILE A 81 1.73 0.94 -0.27
C ILE A 81 3.13 0.36 -0.41
N LYS A 82 4.07 0.89 0.37
CA LYS A 82 5.44 0.42 0.44
C LYS A 82 5.71 -0.11 1.84
N ARG A 83 6.25 -1.33 1.91
CA ARG A 83 6.74 -1.92 3.14
C ARG A 83 8.24 -1.65 3.30
N MET A 84 8.65 -1.20 4.46
CA MET A 84 10.04 -0.91 4.79
C MET A 84 10.45 -1.63 6.07
N TYR A 85 11.65 -2.20 6.08
CA TYR A 85 12.25 -2.75 7.30
C TYR A 85 13.18 -1.69 7.90
N SER A 86 12.91 -1.28 9.14
CA SER A 86 13.76 -0.34 9.88
C SER A 86 14.35 -1.07 11.07
N ALA A 87 15.69 -1.16 11.16
CA ALA A 87 16.39 -1.79 12.27
C ALA A 87 17.31 -0.78 12.98
N PRO A 88 16.76 0.17 13.74
CA PRO A 88 17.57 1.13 14.50
C PRO A 88 18.26 0.50 15.72
N GLY A 89 17.91 -0.75 16.09
CA GLY A 89 18.49 -1.50 17.20
C GLY A 89 18.70 -2.99 16.86
N PRO A 90 18.96 -3.86 17.85
CA PRO A 90 19.21 -5.29 17.61
C PRO A 90 18.00 -6.04 17.02
N PHE A 91 16.81 -5.45 17.15
CA PHE A 91 15.57 -5.93 16.54
C PHE A 91 15.05 -4.84 15.59
N GLY A 92 14.66 -5.24 14.38
CA GLY A 92 14.01 -4.34 13.43
C GLY A 92 12.50 -4.47 13.42
N ASN A 93 11.84 -3.42 12.97
CA ASN A 93 10.40 -3.32 12.83
C ASN A 93 10.03 -3.14 11.36
N TRP A 94 8.90 -3.74 10.98
CA TRP A 94 8.28 -3.46 9.68
C TRP A 94 7.40 -2.23 9.80
N GLU A 95 7.65 -1.26 8.93
CA GLU A 95 6.83 -0.07 8.77
C GLU A 95 6.17 -0.07 7.39
N TYR A 96 5.01 0.56 7.30
CA TYR A 96 4.29 0.71 6.04
C TYR A 96 4.11 2.20 5.75
N GLN A 97 4.26 2.55 4.47
CA GLN A 97 4.08 3.90 3.97
C GLN A 97 3.13 3.86 2.78
N ILE A 98 2.43 4.96 2.57
CA ILE A 98 1.63 5.22 1.38
C ILE A 98 2.30 6.34 0.60
N GLU A 99 2.48 6.14 -0.71
CA GLU A 99 3.22 7.05 -1.57
C GLU A 99 2.59 7.17 -2.96
N ASN A 100 2.80 8.31 -3.63
CA ASN A 100 2.51 8.51 -5.05
C ASN A 100 3.82 8.46 -5.87
N ASP A 101 3.73 8.70 -7.18
CA ASP A 101 4.91 8.82 -8.05
C ASP A 101 5.59 10.20 -7.93
N SER A 102 4.89 11.20 -7.39
CA SER A 102 5.33 12.59 -7.21
C SER A 102 6.18 12.82 -5.94
N SER A 103 6.58 11.75 -5.24
CA SER A 103 7.41 11.74 -4.02
C SER A 103 6.71 12.17 -2.72
N ASP A 104 5.39 12.32 -2.71
CA ASP A 104 4.64 12.46 -1.47
C ASP A 104 4.57 11.11 -0.76
N VAL A 105 4.94 11.09 0.53
CA VAL A 105 5.01 9.87 1.33
C VAL A 105 4.43 10.13 2.71
N TYR A 106 3.53 9.24 3.14
CA TYR A 106 2.96 9.27 4.49
C TYR A 106 3.15 7.92 5.17
N ARG A 107 3.48 7.93 6.45
CA ARG A 107 3.55 6.69 7.24
C ARG A 107 2.13 6.21 7.53
N LEU A 108 1.82 4.97 7.16
CA LEU A 108 0.53 4.37 7.47
C LEU A 108 0.38 4.25 8.99
N SER A 109 -0.81 4.59 9.47
CA SER A 109 -1.10 4.49 10.89
C SER A 109 -1.44 3.05 11.23
N ASN A 110 -0.84 2.55 12.31
CA ASN A 110 -1.27 1.29 12.92
C ASN A 110 -2.56 1.47 13.76
N TYR A 111 -3.14 2.68 13.74
CA TYR A 111 -4.10 3.12 14.75
C TYR A 111 -5.48 2.49 14.50
N ARG A 112 -5.82 1.56 15.39
CA ARG A 112 -7.13 0.95 15.58
C ARG A 112 -7.98 1.93 16.40
N TYR A 113 -8.91 2.61 15.76
CA TYR A 113 -9.96 3.32 16.48
C TYR A 113 -11.06 2.31 16.82
N GLU A 114 -11.30 2.10 18.10
CA GLU A 114 -12.20 1.09 18.64
C GLU A 114 -13.63 1.23 18.11
N ASN A 115 -14.08 0.22 17.36
CA ASN A 115 -15.49 -0.19 17.20
C ASN A 115 -15.61 -1.56 16.51
N ASN A 116 -14.72 -2.51 16.85
CA ASN A 116 -14.85 -3.92 16.43
C ASN A 116 -14.98 -4.18 14.91
N VAL A 117 -14.45 -3.31 14.04
CA VAL A 117 -14.42 -3.59 12.59
C VAL A 117 -12.98 -3.55 12.11
N LEU A 118 -12.52 -4.71 11.64
CA LEU A 118 -11.20 -4.90 11.08
C LEU A 118 -10.98 -3.94 9.91
N VAL A 119 -9.88 -3.18 9.98
CA VAL A 119 -9.19 -2.76 8.75
C VAL A 119 -8.66 -4.03 8.13
N GLN A 120 -9.50 -4.65 7.31
CA GLN A 120 -9.12 -5.74 6.45
C GLN A 120 -8.28 -5.14 5.33
N ALA A 121 -6.99 -4.95 5.59
CA ALA A 121 -6.05 -4.98 4.50
C ALA A 121 -5.99 -6.44 4.06
N SER A 122 -6.90 -6.82 3.17
CA SER A 122 -6.85 -8.11 2.48
C SER A 122 -5.59 -8.10 1.64
N PHE A 123 -4.50 -8.58 2.22
CA PHE A 123 -3.27 -8.87 1.50
C PHE A 123 -3.22 -10.33 1.11
#